data_AF-A0A1W9WB07-F1
#
_entry.id   AF-A0A1W9WB07-F1
#
_cell.length_a   1.000
_cell.length_b   1.000
_cell.length_c   1.000
_cell.angle_alpha   90.00
_cell.angle_beta   90.00
_cell.angle_gamma   90.00
#
_symmetry.space_group_name_H-M   'P 1'
#
loop_
_entity.id
_entity.type
_entity.pdbx_description
1 polymer ?
#
loop_
_entity_poly.entity_id
_entity_poly.type
_entity_poly.pdbx_seq_one_letter_code
_entity_poly.pdbx_strand_id
1 'polypeptide(L)'
;MREFNTSGPCDPALHYTVMREALMLEGQKKGISFENLKTVSKEEFYQELNHKLHRGLSKPKTQSELIIHNSISLDHFFEKTSDQSKPLVLVIDEFEGIPDGVLSEVMHTFRQIYHQKEYYGLHSLILVGVSTLAELVVSSASPFNIAEELQIPYFTFEEVTLLIEQYVIESGQPFEKAVIKAIYENTNGQPGLVCALCSYLVE
;
A
#
# COMPACT_ATOMS: atom_id res chain seq x y z
N MET A 1 4.27 -15.99 -22.41
CA MET A 1 5.23 -14.87 -22.54
C MET A 1 4.77 -13.82 -21.55
N ARG A 2 5.68 -13.20 -20.81
CA ARG A 2 5.34 -12.10 -19.91
C ARG A 2 4.95 -10.85 -20.69
N GLU A 3 4.21 -9.96 -20.04
CA GLU A 3 3.74 -8.71 -20.63
C GLU A 3 4.19 -7.47 -19.83
N PHE A 4 4.12 -6.30 -20.46
CA PHE A 4 4.35 -5.03 -19.77
C PHE A 4 3.12 -4.69 -18.95
N ASN A 5 3.31 -4.44 -17.65
CA ASN A 5 2.17 -4.23 -16.77
C ASN A 5 1.57 -2.82 -16.91
N THR A 6 0.42 -2.70 -17.56
CA THR A 6 -0.27 -1.41 -17.78
C THR A 6 -1.38 -1.13 -16.76
N SER A 7 -1.71 -2.09 -15.90
CA SER A 7 -2.73 -1.96 -14.85
C SER A 7 -2.30 -2.66 -13.55
N GLY A 8 -2.91 -2.33 -12.40
CA GLY A 8 -2.57 -3.00 -11.14
C GLY A 8 -3.37 -4.31 -10.94
N PRO A 9 -2.89 -5.28 -10.12
CA PRO A 9 -1.59 -5.36 -9.44
C PRO A 9 -0.49 -6.05 -10.29
N CYS A 10 0.78 -5.73 -10.01
CA CYS A 10 1.93 -6.34 -10.68
C CYS A 10 2.24 -7.73 -10.12
N ASP A 11 2.15 -8.78 -10.95
CA ASP A 11 2.67 -10.13 -10.67
C ASP A 11 4.02 -10.37 -11.39
N PRO A 12 5.15 -10.53 -10.66
CA PRO A 12 6.45 -10.79 -11.28
C PRO A 12 6.54 -12.08 -12.10
N ALA A 13 5.62 -13.04 -11.91
CA ALA A 13 5.54 -14.25 -12.71
C ALA A 13 4.91 -14.01 -14.09
N LEU A 14 4.06 -12.98 -14.21
CA LEU A 14 3.32 -12.65 -15.43
C LEU A 14 3.85 -11.40 -16.13
N HIS A 15 4.55 -10.52 -15.41
CA HIS A 15 4.97 -9.23 -15.92
C HIS A 15 6.50 -9.04 -15.91
N TYR A 16 7.00 -8.27 -16.88
CA TYR A 16 8.34 -7.70 -16.79
C TYR A 16 8.39 -6.77 -15.56
N THR A 17 9.37 -6.99 -14.68
CA THR A 17 9.39 -6.34 -13.36
C THR A 17 10.81 -5.95 -12.96
N VAL A 18 10.96 -4.75 -12.41
CA VAL A 18 12.19 -4.32 -11.71
C VAL A 18 12.04 -4.67 -10.23
N MET A 19 12.83 -5.63 -9.75
CA MET A 19 12.75 -6.10 -8.37
C MET A 19 13.48 -5.16 -7.42
N ARG A 20 12.78 -4.66 -6.38
CA ARG A 20 13.37 -3.86 -5.31
C ARG A 20 13.69 -4.70 -4.09
N GLU A 21 14.63 -5.64 -4.26
CA GLU A 21 14.98 -6.66 -3.26
C GLU A 21 15.34 -6.07 -1.89
N ALA A 22 16.00 -4.90 -1.86
CA ALA A 22 16.33 -4.19 -0.62
C ALA A 22 15.09 -3.77 0.21
N LEU A 23 13.91 -3.65 -0.40
CA LEU A 23 12.65 -3.27 0.24
C LEU A 23 11.78 -4.48 0.64
N MET A 24 12.19 -5.70 0.26
CA MET A 24 11.37 -6.92 0.34
C MET A 24 11.62 -7.79 1.60
N LEU A 25 12.18 -7.23 2.68
CA LEU A 25 12.37 -7.99 3.92
C LEU A 25 11.05 -8.28 4.66
N GLU A 26 10.91 -9.54 5.05
CA GLU A 26 9.66 -10.27 5.30
C GLU A 26 8.75 -9.70 6.40
N GLY A 27 7.48 -9.53 6.02
CA GLY A 27 6.36 -9.52 6.95
C GLY A 27 5.24 -10.39 6.37
N GLN A 28 4.56 -11.14 7.21
CA GLN A 28 3.33 -11.85 6.82
C GLN A 28 2.22 -10.79 6.66
N LYS A 29 2.11 -10.23 5.45
CA LYS A 29 1.27 -9.06 5.16
C LYS A 29 -0.20 -9.45 5.01
N LYS A 30 -1.08 -8.73 5.70
CA LYS A 30 -2.51 -8.66 5.40
C LYS A 30 -2.85 -7.21 5.11
N GLY A 31 -3.21 -6.95 3.86
CA GLY A 31 -3.62 -5.63 3.40
C GLY A 31 -5.13 -5.47 3.44
N ILE A 32 -5.58 -4.28 3.84
CA ILE A 32 -6.92 -3.76 3.58
C ILE A 32 -6.76 -2.54 2.67
N SER A 33 -7.63 -2.38 1.68
CA SER A 33 -7.69 -1.15 0.86
C SER A 33 -8.91 -0.34 1.25
N PHE A 34 -8.78 1.00 1.27
CA PHE A 34 -9.88 1.95 1.48
C PHE A 34 -10.36 2.64 0.20
N GLU A 35 -10.09 2.04 -0.96
CA GLU A 35 -10.63 2.51 -2.24
C GLU A 35 -12.14 2.75 -2.14
N ASN A 36 -12.60 3.86 -2.72
CA ASN A 36 -14.01 4.26 -2.79
C ASN A 36 -14.70 4.59 -1.44
N LEU A 37 -13.96 4.76 -0.34
CA LEU A 37 -14.56 5.14 0.95
C LEU A 37 -14.59 6.65 1.20
N LYS A 38 -13.96 7.48 0.37
CA LYS A 38 -13.72 8.90 0.68
C LYS A 38 -14.98 9.70 0.99
N THR A 39 -16.07 9.38 0.33
CA THR A 39 -17.34 10.13 0.38
C THR A 39 -18.40 9.51 1.27
N VAL A 40 -18.10 8.37 1.94
CA VAL A 40 -19.07 7.69 2.79
C VAL A 40 -19.22 8.39 4.14
N SER A 41 -20.34 8.15 4.82
CA SER A 41 -20.54 8.65 6.19
C SER A 41 -19.57 8.02 7.20
N LYS A 42 -19.45 8.63 8.37
CA LYS A 42 -18.65 8.08 9.47
C LYS A 42 -19.11 6.67 9.84
N GLU A 43 -20.41 6.46 9.94
CA GLU A 43 -21.03 5.18 10.28
C GLU A 43 -20.70 4.12 9.24
N GLU A 44 -20.88 4.42 7.95
CA GLU A 44 -20.56 3.50 6.85
C GLU A 44 -19.07 3.18 6.80
N PHE A 45 -18.20 4.17 7.07
CA PHE A 45 -16.76 3.96 7.13
C PHE A 45 -16.39 2.94 8.22
N TYR A 46 -16.89 3.11 9.45
CA TYR A 46 -16.55 2.18 10.53
C TYR A 46 -17.18 0.80 10.32
N GLN A 47 -18.35 0.71 9.69
CA GLN A 47 -18.94 -0.57 9.29
C GLN A 47 -18.06 -1.31 8.27
N GLU A 48 -17.57 -0.62 7.26
CA GLU A 48 -16.70 -1.21 6.24
C GLU A 48 -15.31 -1.54 6.80
N LEU A 49 -14.75 -0.66 7.64
CA LEU A 49 -13.51 -0.92 8.37
C LEU A 49 -13.64 -2.19 9.22
N ASN A 50 -14.74 -2.32 9.96
CA ASN A 50 -15.06 -3.51 10.74
C ASN A 50 -15.08 -4.76 9.87
N HIS A 51 -15.80 -4.70 8.75
CA HIS A 51 -15.90 -5.81 7.80
C HIS A 51 -14.53 -6.22 7.24
N LYS A 52 -13.75 -5.26 6.73
CA LYS A 52 -12.42 -5.51 6.14
C LYS A 52 -11.44 -6.07 7.18
N LEU A 53 -11.41 -5.55 8.40
CA LEU A 53 -10.52 -6.04 9.47
C LEU A 53 -10.90 -7.46 9.91
N HIS A 54 -12.18 -7.74 10.17
CA HIS A 54 -12.62 -9.09 10.54
C HIS A 54 -12.36 -10.10 9.42
N ARG A 55 -12.65 -9.74 8.17
CA ARG A 55 -12.34 -10.58 6.99
C ARG A 55 -10.84 -10.85 6.89
N GLY A 56 -10.02 -9.81 7.04
CA GLY A 56 -8.56 -9.92 7.04
C GLY A 56 -8.06 -10.82 8.15
N LEU A 57 -8.58 -10.68 9.37
CA LEU A 57 -8.11 -11.38 10.58
C LEU A 57 -8.74 -12.77 10.79
N SER A 58 -9.55 -13.24 9.84
CA SER A 58 -10.25 -14.53 9.85
C SER A 58 -9.30 -15.73 9.80
N LYS A 59 -8.72 -16.08 10.95
CA LYS A 59 -8.47 -17.47 11.33
C LYS A 59 -9.51 -17.87 12.39
N PRO A 60 -9.90 -19.16 12.50
CA PRO A 60 -10.95 -19.61 13.41
C PRO A 60 -10.71 -19.37 14.92
N LYS A 61 -9.50 -18.94 15.31
CA LYS A 61 -9.12 -18.68 16.71
C LYS A 61 -8.95 -17.19 17.04
N THR A 62 -9.21 -16.31 16.07
CA THR A 62 -8.95 -14.86 16.15
C THR A 62 -10.14 -14.02 15.68
N GLN A 63 -11.36 -14.56 15.78
CA GLN A 63 -12.56 -13.73 15.71
C GLN A 63 -12.71 -13.02 17.06
N SER A 64 -12.27 -11.76 17.09
CA SER A 64 -12.75 -10.84 18.11
C SER A 64 -14.27 -10.69 17.91
N GLU A 65 -15.06 -10.80 18.96
CA GLU A 65 -16.49 -10.47 18.93
C GLU A 65 -16.73 -8.95 18.94
N LEU A 66 -15.65 -8.15 19.09
CA LEU A 66 -15.75 -6.70 19.19
C LEU A 66 -16.09 -6.08 17.84
N ILE A 67 -17.24 -5.43 17.80
CA ILE A 67 -17.70 -4.66 16.64
C ILE A 67 -17.05 -3.27 16.67
N ILE A 68 -16.37 -2.94 15.59
CA ILE A 68 -15.80 -1.60 15.35
C ILE A 68 -16.91 -0.71 14.77
N HIS A 69 -17.18 0.39 15.45
CA HIS A 69 -18.23 1.36 15.11
C HIS A 69 -17.80 2.82 15.35
N ASN A 70 -16.62 3.02 15.96
CA ASN A 70 -15.96 4.31 16.18
C ASN A 70 -14.49 4.09 16.56
N SER A 71 -13.74 5.18 16.73
CA SER A 71 -12.32 5.19 17.14
C SER A 71 -12.05 4.47 18.48
N ILE A 72 -12.96 4.58 19.45
CA ILE A 72 -12.81 3.93 20.76
C ILE A 72 -12.90 2.40 20.61
N SER A 73 -13.88 1.90 19.86
CA SER A 73 -13.98 0.46 19.59
C SER A 73 -12.85 -0.08 18.72
N LEU A 74 -12.26 0.76 17.85
CA LEU A 74 -11.07 0.41 17.07
C LEU A 74 -9.86 0.19 18.01
N ASP A 75 -9.68 1.06 19.01
CA ASP A 75 -8.66 0.91 20.04
C ASP A 75 -8.81 -0.42 20.79
N HIS A 76 -9.99 -0.67 21.36
CA HIS A 76 -10.28 -1.93 22.07
C HIS A 76 -10.13 -3.18 21.20
N PHE A 77 -10.45 -3.09 19.92
CA PHE A 77 -10.27 -4.19 18.98
C PHE A 77 -8.80 -4.62 18.89
N PHE A 78 -7.87 -3.68 18.75
CA PHE A 78 -6.43 -3.99 18.68
C PHE A 78 -5.84 -4.35 20.04
N GLU A 79 -6.40 -3.82 21.14
CA GLU A 79 -6.01 -4.19 22.50
C GLU A 79 -6.32 -5.68 22.75
N LYS A 80 -7.54 -6.15 22.42
CA LYS A 80 -7.91 -7.58 22.53
C LYS A 80 -7.16 -8.50 21.57
N THR A 81 -6.61 -7.94 20.50
CA THR A 81 -5.78 -8.69 19.56
C THR A 81 -4.40 -9.00 20.16
N SER A 82 -4.00 -8.37 21.28
CA SER A 82 -2.73 -8.66 21.98
C SER A 82 -2.63 -10.08 22.53
N ASP A 83 -3.77 -10.71 22.85
CA ASP A 83 -3.84 -12.11 23.30
C ASP A 83 -3.44 -13.12 22.20
N GLN A 84 -3.15 -12.66 20.97
CA GLN A 84 -2.71 -13.48 19.86
C GLN A 84 -1.19 -13.70 19.91
N SER A 85 -0.75 -14.96 19.83
CA SER A 85 0.67 -15.37 19.82
C SER A 85 1.54 -14.81 18.68
N LYS A 86 0.99 -14.00 17.77
CA LYS A 86 1.71 -13.50 16.59
C LYS A 86 1.55 -11.99 16.46
N PRO A 87 2.64 -11.26 16.14
CA PRO A 87 2.58 -9.83 15.90
C PRO A 87 1.69 -9.53 14.68
N LEU A 88 0.78 -8.56 14.81
CA LEU A 88 -0.06 -8.11 13.71
C LEU A 88 0.61 -6.95 12.96
N VAL A 89 0.73 -7.09 11.65
CA VAL A 89 1.10 -6.02 10.72
C VAL A 89 -0.12 -5.67 9.88
N LEU A 90 -0.58 -4.42 9.96
CA LEU A 90 -1.67 -3.91 9.15
C LEU A 90 -1.12 -3.08 7.99
N VAL A 91 -1.49 -3.43 6.77
CA VAL A 91 -1.22 -2.62 5.58
C VAL A 91 -2.53 -2.00 5.14
N ILE A 92 -2.57 -0.67 5.03
CA ILE A 92 -3.70 0.09 4.52
C ILE A 92 -3.28 0.68 3.19
N ASP A 93 -3.86 0.14 2.12
CA ASP A 93 -3.67 0.67 0.77
C ASP A 93 -4.70 1.75 0.48
N GLU A 94 -4.30 2.73 -0.32
CA GLU A 94 -5.06 3.93 -0.65
C GLU A 94 -5.66 4.61 0.59
N PHE A 95 -4.80 4.95 1.56
CA PHE A 95 -5.24 5.55 2.81
C PHE A 95 -5.94 6.92 2.59
N GLU A 96 -5.74 7.56 1.44
CA GLU A 96 -6.47 8.75 0.99
C GLU A 96 -7.97 8.53 0.97
N GLY A 97 -8.41 7.28 0.78
CA GLY A 97 -9.81 6.86 0.78
C GLY A 97 -10.50 7.00 2.13
N ILE A 98 -9.78 7.27 3.22
CA ILE A 98 -10.42 7.56 4.52
C ILE A 98 -11.16 8.91 4.43
N PRO A 99 -12.45 8.99 4.83
CA PRO A 99 -13.19 10.25 4.87
C PRO A 99 -12.51 11.30 5.75
N ASP A 100 -12.51 12.56 5.32
CA ASP A 100 -11.85 13.65 6.05
C ASP A 100 -12.44 13.82 7.47
N GLY A 101 -13.75 13.55 7.63
CA GLY A 101 -14.44 13.61 8.91
C GLY A 101 -14.00 12.58 9.95
N VAL A 102 -13.28 11.53 9.53
CA VAL A 102 -12.78 10.46 10.43
C VAL A 102 -11.27 10.27 10.37
N LEU A 103 -10.59 10.80 9.35
CA LEU A 103 -9.15 10.61 9.16
C LEU A 103 -8.34 11.02 10.40
N SER A 104 -8.59 12.21 10.95
CA SER A 104 -7.88 12.71 12.13
C SER A 104 -8.06 11.80 13.35
N GLU A 105 -9.29 11.40 13.67
CA GLU A 105 -9.55 10.53 14.84
C GLU A 105 -8.95 9.13 14.67
N VAL A 106 -8.98 8.56 13.46
CA VAL A 106 -8.37 7.26 13.16
C VAL A 106 -6.85 7.33 13.30
N MET A 107 -6.21 8.39 12.77
CA MET A 107 -4.76 8.59 12.90
C MET A 107 -4.33 8.79 14.36
N HIS A 108 -5.11 9.55 15.15
CA HIS A 108 -4.85 9.70 16.59
C HIS A 108 -5.00 8.38 17.36
N THR A 109 -5.96 7.54 16.97
CA THR A 109 -6.14 6.19 17.55
C THR A 109 -4.91 5.33 17.29
N PHE A 110 -4.43 5.25 16.04
CA PHE A 110 -3.22 4.49 15.73
C PHE A 110 -1.97 5.03 16.44
N ARG A 111 -1.87 6.35 16.62
CA ARG A 111 -0.78 6.94 17.41
C ARG A 111 -0.83 6.52 18.88
N GLN A 112 -2.01 6.49 19.48
CA GLN A 112 -2.17 6.02 20.86
C GLN A 112 -1.71 4.57 20.99
N ILE A 113 -2.17 3.71 20.08
CA ILE A 113 -1.77 2.30 20.00
C ILE A 113 -0.24 2.17 19.90
N TYR A 114 0.41 2.96 19.05
CA TYR A 114 1.87 2.94 18.92
C TYR A 114 2.61 3.30 20.22
N HIS A 115 2.14 4.32 20.94
CA HIS A 115 2.76 4.74 22.20
C HIS A 115 2.59 3.73 23.34
N GLN A 116 1.60 2.84 23.23
CA GLN A 116 1.25 1.83 24.23
C GLN A 116 1.38 0.41 23.67
N LYS A 117 2.22 0.21 22.64
CA LYS A 117 2.30 -1.02 21.82
C LYS A 117 2.45 -2.33 22.60
N GLU A 118 2.93 -2.29 23.84
CA GLU A 118 3.00 -3.44 24.74
C GLU A 118 1.62 -4.01 25.15
N TYR A 119 0.55 -3.21 25.06
CA TYR A 119 -0.83 -3.61 25.38
C TYR A 119 -1.63 -4.04 24.13
N TYR A 120 -1.08 -3.89 22.93
CA TYR A 120 -1.81 -4.09 21.68
C TYR A 120 -1.20 -5.17 20.81
N GLY A 121 -2.04 -5.89 20.06
CA GLY A 121 -1.57 -6.87 19.08
C GLY A 121 -0.97 -6.24 17.81
N LEU A 122 -1.30 -4.97 17.53
CA LEU A 122 -0.83 -4.23 16.36
C LEU A 122 0.61 -3.77 16.56
N HIS A 123 1.54 -4.44 15.87
CA HIS A 123 2.98 -4.15 15.97
C HIS A 123 3.46 -3.16 14.92
N SER A 124 2.82 -3.12 13.75
CA SER A 124 3.20 -2.22 12.67
C SER A 124 1.98 -1.84 11.84
N LEU A 125 1.95 -0.57 11.43
CA LEU A 125 0.98 -0.01 10.50
C LEU A 125 1.76 0.53 9.29
N ILE A 126 1.37 0.09 8.09
CA ILE A 126 1.91 0.58 6.82
C ILE A 126 0.76 1.28 6.10
N LEU A 127 0.92 2.56 5.80
CA LEU A 127 -0.03 3.32 5.00
C LEU A 127 0.58 3.49 3.60
N VAL A 128 -0.15 3.09 2.58
CA VAL A 128 0.27 3.17 1.17
C VAL A 128 -0.69 4.15 0.48
N GLY A 129 -0.11 5.08 -0.27
CA GLY A 129 -0.85 6.13 -0.96
C GLY A 129 0.06 6.95 -1.85
N VAL A 130 -0.55 7.87 -2.60
CA VAL A 130 0.11 8.85 -3.48
C VAL A 130 0.46 10.14 -2.72
N SER A 131 -0.27 10.44 -1.65
CA SER A 131 -0.11 11.63 -0.82
C SER A 131 0.62 11.29 0.48
N THR A 132 1.27 12.28 1.06
CA THR A 132 1.83 12.13 2.41
C THR A 132 0.74 12.35 3.46
N LEU A 133 0.91 11.74 4.64
CA LEU A 133 -0.01 11.99 5.76
C LEU A 133 -0.09 13.47 6.16
N ALA A 134 1.03 14.18 6.04
CA ALA A 134 1.13 15.61 6.34
C ALA A 134 0.28 16.48 5.40
N GLU A 135 0.06 16.01 4.16
CA GLU A 135 -0.83 16.70 3.20
C GLU A 135 -2.30 16.52 3.55
N LEU A 136 -2.69 15.36 4.12
CA LEU A 136 -4.10 15.03 4.34
C LEU A 136 -4.64 15.43 5.72
N VAL A 137 -3.78 15.53 6.74
CA VAL A 137 -4.23 15.87 8.11
C VAL A 137 -3.70 17.22 8.54
N VAL A 138 -4.58 18.21 8.53
CA VAL A 138 -4.31 19.53 9.08
C VAL A 138 -4.77 19.55 10.54
N SER A 139 -3.87 19.27 11.48
CA SER A 139 -4.15 19.35 12.93
C SER A 139 -3.08 20.15 13.69
N SER A 140 -3.46 20.71 14.84
CA SER A 140 -2.55 21.46 15.72
C SER A 140 -1.54 20.56 16.46
N ALA A 141 -1.79 19.25 16.51
CA ALA A 141 -0.92 18.25 17.11
C ALA A 141 -0.69 17.10 16.12
N SER A 142 0.46 17.12 15.43
CA SER A 142 0.81 16.13 14.40
C SER A 142 0.81 14.71 14.96
N PRO A 143 -0.05 13.79 14.46
CA PRO A 143 0.05 12.38 14.81
C PRO A 143 1.26 11.66 14.17
N PHE A 144 2.09 12.37 13.41
CA PHE A 144 3.09 11.78 12.50
C PHE A 144 4.50 11.70 13.06
N ASN A 145 4.76 12.22 14.26
CA ASN A 145 6.10 12.16 14.87
C ASN A 145 6.59 10.73 15.19
N ILE A 146 5.79 9.71 14.86
CA ILE A 146 6.06 8.29 15.05
C ILE A 146 6.10 7.51 13.71
N ALA A 147 5.88 8.19 12.58
CA ALA A 147 5.84 7.58 11.26
C ALA A 147 7.20 7.72 10.55
N GLU A 148 7.59 6.70 9.82
CA GLU A 148 8.74 6.71 8.91
C GLU A 148 8.21 6.70 7.48
N GLU A 149 8.64 7.66 6.65
CA GLU A 149 8.22 7.75 5.25
C GLU A 149 9.18 6.99 4.36
N LEU A 150 8.66 6.00 3.62
CA LEU A 150 9.40 5.27 2.61
C LEU A 150 8.91 5.70 1.23
N GLN A 151 9.70 6.51 0.53
CA GLN A 151 9.40 6.89 -0.84
C GLN A 151 9.80 5.78 -1.81
N ILE A 152 8.87 5.45 -2.71
CA ILE A 152 9.10 4.50 -3.80
C ILE A 152 9.40 5.35 -5.05
N PRO A 153 10.69 5.57 -5.42
CA PRO A 153 11.02 6.41 -6.56
C PRO A 153 10.52 5.80 -7.88
N TYR A 154 10.41 6.61 -8.92
CA TYR A 154 10.25 6.13 -10.29
C TYR A 154 11.47 5.34 -10.75
N PHE A 155 11.34 4.68 -11.91
CA PHE A 155 12.46 3.94 -12.47
C PHE A 155 13.59 4.88 -12.89
N THR A 156 14.83 4.48 -12.63
CA THR A 156 15.99 5.11 -13.28
C THR A 156 16.06 4.70 -14.76
N PHE A 157 16.91 5.38 -15.53
CA PHE A 157 17.15 5.00 -16.92
C PHE A 157 17.67 3.57 -17.05
N GLU A 158 18.53 3.15 -16.13
CA GLU A 158 19.07 1.80 -16.04
C GLU A 158 17.97 0.78 -15.70
N GLU A 159 17.07 1.10 -14.79
CA GLU A 159 15.93 0.24 -14.44
C GLU A 159 14.95 0.10 -15.62
N VAL A 160 14.67 1.16 -16.38
CA VAL A 160 13.87 1.08 -17.62
C VAL A 160 14.57 0.22 -18.67
N THR A 161 15.89 0.37 -18.81
CA THR A 161 16.69 -0.44 -19.74
C THR A 161 16.63 -1.92 -19.36
N LEU A 162 16.83 -2.23 -18.07
CA LEU A 162 16.74 -3.59 -17.54
C LEU A 162 15.34 -4.20 -17.75
N LEU A 163 14.28 -3.41 -17.55
CA LEU A 163 12.91 -3.84 -17.79
C LEU A 163 12.69 -4.26 -19.26
N ILE A 164 13.14 -3.42 -20.20
CA ILE A 164 13.01 -3.69 -21.65
C ILE A 164 13.92 -4.85 -22.08
N GLU A 165 15.11 -4.98 -21.51
CA GLU A 165 16.02 -6.10 -21.79
C GLU A 165 15.38 -7.45 -21.48
N GLN A 166 14.57 -7.55 -20.42
CA GLN A 166 13.82 -8.77 -20.13
C GLN A 166 12.88 -9.17 -21.28
N TYR A 167 12.19 -8.19 -21.89
CA TYR A 167 11.34 -8.41 -23.07
C TYR A 167 12.17 -8.83 -24.29
N VAL A 168 13.28 -8.14 -24.56
CA VAL A 168 14.15 -8.43 -25.71
C VAL A 168 14.71 -9.85 -25.63
N ILE A 169 15.13 -10.29 -24.44
CA ILE A 169 15.64 -11.65 -24.21
C ILE A 169 14.55 -12.71 -24.44
N GLU A 170 13.32 -12.45 -23.98
CA GLU A 170 12.23 -13.41 -24.04
C GLU A 170 11.57 -13.51 -25.44
N SER A 171 11.38 -12.37 -26.11
CA SER A 171 10.72 -12.28 -27.42
C SER A 171 11.68 -12.41 -28.60
N GLY A 172 12.96 -12.06 -28.42
CA GLY A 172 13.94 -11.90 -29.50
C GLY A 172 13.76 -10.62 -30.33
N GLN A 173 12.74 -9.79 -30.05
CA GLN A 173 12.51 -8.53 -30.74
C GLN A 173 13.40 -7.43 -30.13
N PRO A 174 14.33 -6.84 -30.90
CA PRO A 174 15.24 -5.83 -30.38
C PRO A 174 14.54 -4.48 -30.19
N PHE A 175 14.95 -3.77 -29.14
CA PHE A 175 14.70 -2.33 -28.98
C PHE A 175 15.98 -1.55 -29.28
N GLU A 176 15.90 -0.56 -30.15
CA GLU A 176 17.04 0.33 -30.39
C GLU A 176 17.31 1.21 -29.16
N LYS A 177 18.59 1.48 -28.87
CA LYS A 177 18.99 2.33 -27.74
C LYS A 177 18.35 3.72 -27.77
N ALA A 178 18.15 4.28 -28.97
CA ALA A 178 17.48 5.57 -29.15
C ALA A 178 16.00 5.52 -28.73
N VAL A 179 15.32 4.39 -28.95
CA VAL A 179 13.93 4.18 -28.53
C VAL A 179 13.85 4.07 -27.01
N ILE A 180 14.73 3.29 -26.37
CA ILE A 180 14.79 3.18 -24.91
C ILE A 180 15.01 4.55 -24.26
N LYS A 181 15.93 5.35 -24.82
CA LYS A 181 16.17 6.74 -24.39
C LYS A 181 14.93 7.61 -24.53
N ALA A 182 14.24 7.55 -25.67
CA ALA A 182 13.03 8.31 -25.90
C ALA A 182 11.89 7.91 -24.94
N ILE A 183 11.71 6.61 -24.64
CA ILE A 183 10.74 6.13 -23.65
C ILE A 183 11.02 6.77 -22.29
N TYR A 184 12.27 6.72 -21.82
CA TYR A 184 12.62 7.31 -20.53
C TYR A 184 12.42 8.84 -20.51
N GLU A 185 12.85 9.56 -21.54
CA GLU A 185 12.72 11.02 -21.60
C GLU A 185 11.26 11.49 -21.63
N ASN A 186 10.36 10.73 -22.25
CA ASN A 186 8.93 11.08 -22.31
C ASN A 186 8.15 10.70 -21.05
N THR A 187 8.59 9.68 -20.32
CA THR A 187 7.87 9.13 -19.15
C THR A 187 8.49 9.55 -17.82
N ASN A 188 9.72 10.06 -17.86
CA ASN A 188 10.56 10.33 -16.70
C ASN A 188 10.63 9.13 -15.72
N GLY A 189 10.62 7.91 -16.28
CA GLY A 189 10.70 6.66 -15.50
C GLY A 189 9.41 6.27 -14.75
N GLN A 190 8.28 6.97 -14.94
CA GLN A 190 7.04 6.61 -14.27
C GLN A 190 6.61 5.19 -14.70
N PRO A 191 6.48 4.21 -13.77
CA PRO A 191 6.35 2.80 -14.14
C PRO A 191 5.19 2.46 -15.07
N GLY A 192 4.00 3.03 -14.82
CA GLY A 192 2.81 2.78 -15.63
C GLY A 192 2.92 3.32 -17.06
N LEU A 193 3.49 4.51 -17.23
CA LEU A 193 3.72 5.15 -18.53
C LEU A 193 4.82 4.43 -19.31
N VAL A 194 5.90 4.01 -18.64
CA VAL A 194 6.95 3.19 -19.24
C VAL A 194 6.35 1.89 -19.78
N CYS A 195 5.61 1.16 -18.94
CA CYS A 195 4.97 -0.10 -19.34
C CYS A 195 3.94 0.11 -20.45
N ALA A 196 3.09 1.14 -20.35
CA ALA A 196 2.08 1.44 -21.36
C ALA A 196 2.70 1.73 -22.73
N LEU A 197 3.75 2.56 -22.78
CA LEU A 197 4.43 2.87 -24.03
C LEU A 197 5.16 1.65 -24.59
N CYS A 198 5.78 0.82 -23.74
CA CYS A 198 6.40 -0.43 -24.18
C CYS A 198 5.36 -1.40 -24.75
N SER A 199 4.22 -1.61 -24.07
CA SER A 199 3.11 -2.45 -24.55
C SER A 199 2.63 -2.00 -25.92
N TYR A 200 2.38 -0.68 -26.06
CA TYR A 200 1.91 -0.09 -27.31
C TYR A 200 2.87 -0.29 -28.50
N LEU A 201 4.18 -0.36 -28.24
CA LEU A 201 5.20 -0.52 -29.28
C LEU A 201 5.42 -1.98 -29.72
N VAL A 202 4.96 -2.95 -28.92
CA VAL A 202 5.14 -4.39 -29.17
C VAL A 202 3.87 -5.12 -29.59
N GLU A 203 2.71 -4.47 -29.41
CA GLU A 203 1.42 -4.85 -30.02
C GLU A 203 1.36 -4.53 -31.52
#